data_AF-A0A3C0BJ12-F1
#
_entry.id   AF-A0A3C0BJ12-F1
#
_cell.length_a   1.000
_cell.length_b   1.000
_cell.length_c   1.000
_cell.angle_alpha   90.00
_cell.angle_beta   90.00
_cell.angle_gamma   90.00
#
_symmetry.space_group_name_H-M   'P 1'
#
loop_
_entity.id
_entity.type
_entity.pdbx_description
1 polymer ?
#
loop_
_entity_poly.entity_id
_entity_poly.type
_entity_poly.pdbx_seq_one_letter_code
_entity_poly.pdbx_strand_id
1 'polypeptide(L)'
;MQMNETQLNQIKSQLKRVMQVPGGFYAEKFAGIDVSSIKTQADFEKLPFSSKEDLRAAYPLGLAAVPEEKIVRIHSSSGTTGTPVIIPYTQKDVDDWATMFARCYTTAGMTNRDRIQITPGYGLWTAGIGFQLGAEKMGAMAIPMGPGNTDKQIQMMIDLKSTVLGATSSYALLLAEEIEKRGLRDRICLKKGIIGSERWGDKMRQRIKNVFNIELFDIYGLTEVYGP
;
A
#
# COMPACT_ATOMS: atom_id res chain seq x y z
N MET A 1 4.66 -5.25 -21.35
CA MET A 1 3.40 -4.54 -21.65
C MET A 1 3.77 -3.23 -22.33
N GLN A 2 3.16 -2.88 -23.46
CA GLN A 2 3.40 -1.59 -24.13
C GLN A 2 2.42 -0.54 -23.59
N MET A 3 2.90 0.69 -23.41
CA MET A 3 2.09 1.83 -22.99
C MET A 3 1.02 2.15 -24.03
N ASN A 4 -0.25 2.26 -23.60
CA ASN A 4 -1.35 2.68 -24.48
C ASN A 4 -1.53 4.21 -24.50
N GLU A 5 -2.37 4.69 -25.41
CA GLU A 5 -2.62 6.11 -25.61
C GLU A 5 -3.19 6.80 -24.35
N THR A 6 -4.11 6.14 -23.64
CA THR A 6 -4.67 6.66 -22.39
C THR A 6 -3.59 6.89 -21.34
N GLN A 7 -2.69 5.93 -21.16
CA GLN A 7 -1.57 6.02 -20.23
C GLN A 7 -0.60 7.15 -20.62
N LEU A 8 -0.24 7.25 -21.90
CA LEU A 8 0.62 8.33 -22.40
C LEU A 8 0.00 9.71 -22.13
N ASN A 9 -1.29 9.87 -22.40
CA ASN A 9 -2.00 11.14 -22.17
C ASN A 9 -2.06 11.49 -20.68
N GLN A 10 -2.31 10.50 -19.81
CA GLN A 10 -2.28 10.69 -18.36
C GLN A 10 -0.89 11.11 -17.87
N ILE A 11 0.17 10.44 -18.33
CA ILE A 11 1.56 10.79 -18.00
C ILE A 11 1.88 12.23 -18.41
N LYS A 12 1.57 12.61 -19.65
CA LYS A 12 1.79 13.99 -20.15
C LYS A 12 1.03 15.01 -19.32
N SER A 13 -0.19 14.68 -18.89
CA SER A 13 -0.97 15.55 -18.01
C SER A 13 -0.31 15.71 -16.63
N GLN A 14 0.21 14.64 -16.05
CA GLN A 14 0.89 14.70 -14.75
C GLN A 14 2.20 15.49 -14.84
N LEU A 15 3.01 15.26 -15.89
CA LEU A 15 4.24 16.02 -16.14
C LEU A 15 3.97 17.52 -16.23
N LYS A 16 3.00 17.94 -17.05
CA LYS A 16 2.59 19.34 -17.16
C LYS A 16 2.18 19.92 -15.81
N ARG A 17 1.40 19.17 -15.03
CA ARG A 17 0.94 19.61 -13.72
C ARG A 17 2.10 19.86 -12.76
N VAL A 18 3.02 18.91 -12.61
CA VAL A 18 4.13 19.05 -11.65
C VAL A 18 5.15 20.10 -12.10
N MET A 19 5.30 20.32 -13.40
CA MET A 19 6.18 21.35 -13.96
C MET A 19 5.63 22.78 -13.79
N GLN A 20 4.32 22.93 -13.56
CA GLN A 20 3.67 24.23 -13.38
C GLN A 20 3.68 24.72 -11.92
N VAL A 21 4.19 23.92 -10.99
CA VAL A 21 4.27 24.30 -9.57
C VAL A 21 5.41 25.29 -9.37
N PRO A 22 5.16 26.56 -9.00
CA PRO A 22 6.22 27.54 -8.82
C PRO A 22 7.16 27.13 -7.68
N GLY A 23 8.46 27.08 -7.94
CA GLY A 23 9.46 26.61 -6.96
C GLY A 23 9.31 25.13 -6.56
N GLY A 24 8.51 24.36 -7.29
CA GLY A 24 8.31 22.94 -7.02
C GLY A 24 9.50 22.10 -7.50
N PHE A 25 9.82 21.06 -6.75
CA PHE A 25 10.96 20.18 -7.04
C PHE A 25 10.98 19.66 -8.49
N TYR A 26 9.83 19.24 -9.01
CA TYR A 26 9.73 18.72 -10.38
C TYR A 26 9.71 19.79 -11.48
N ALA A 27 9.38 21.04 -11.15
CA ALA A 27 9.52 22.15 -12.09
C ALA A 27 11.01 22.42 -12.38
N GLU A 28 11.85 22.35 -11.35
CA GLU A 28 13.31 22.45 -11.49
C GLU A 28 13.91 21.23 -12.16
N LYS A 29 13.56 20.01 -11.70
CA LYS A 29 14.11 18.77 -12.21
C LYS A 29 13.81 18.52 -13.70
N PHE A 30 12.64 18.94 -14.15
CA PHE A 30 12.23 18.79 -15.55
C PHE A 30 12.38 20.09 -16.36
N ALA A 31 13.11 21.09 -15.85
CA ALA A 31 13.39 22.31 -16.59
C ALA A 31 14.05 21.98 -17.94
N GLY A 32 13.51 22.55 -19.02
CA GLY A 32 13.98 22.32 -20.39
C GLY A 32 13.39 21.10 -21.10
N ILE A 33 12.57 20.28 -20.43
CA ILE A 33 11.86 19.17 -21.08
C ILE A 33 10.60 19.68 -21.78
N ASP A 34 10.49 19.47 -23.09
CA ASP A 34 9.24 19.70 -23.82
C ASP A 34 8.33 18.46 -23.75
N VAL A 35 7.27 18.54 -22.94
CA VAL A 35 6.27 17.46 -22.81
C VAL A 35 5.57 17.14 -24.14
N SER A 36 5.50 18.09 -25.08
CA SER A 36 4.89 17.87 -26.39
C SER A 36 5.69 16.87 -27.25
N SER A 37 7.01 16.81 -27.03
CA SER A 37 7.94 15.92 -27.73
C SER A 37 7.78 14.44 -27.33
N ILE A 38 7.18 14.16 -26.18
CA ILE A 38 6.94 12.79 -25.70
C ILE A 38 5.75 12.20 -26.47
N LYS A 39 6.04 11.36 -27.46
CA LYS A 39 5.03 10.72 -28.34
C LYS A 39 4.98 9.21 -28.19
N THR A 40 6.05 8.61 -27.69
CA THR A 40 6.20 7.16 -27.56
C THR A 40 6.68 6.75 -26.17
N GLN A 41 6.59 5.47 -25.85
CA GLN A 41 7.19 4.90 -24.65
C GLN A 41 8.70 5.15 -24.60
N ALA A 42 9.40 5.04 -25.74
CA ALA A 42 10.83 5.29 -25.82
C ALA A 42 11.20 6.75 -25.53
N ASP A 43 10.31 7.71 -25.77
CA ASP A 43 10.53 9.11 -25.39
C ASP A 43 10.34 9.31 -23.89
N PHE A 44 9.33 8.66 -23.31
CA PHE A 44 9.08 8.67 -21.86
C PHE A 44 10.25 8.04 -21.08
N GLU A 45 10.82 6.94 -21.57
CA GLU A 45 11.94 6.24 -20.93
C GLU A 45 13.25 7.03 -20.93
N LYS A 46 13.35 8.14 -21.68
CA LYS A 46 14.48 9.08 -21.65
C LYS A 46 14.39 10.12 -20.53
N LEU A 47 13.24 10.24 -19.86
CA LEU A 47 13.06 11.21 -18.78
C LEU A 47 13.95 10.86 -17.57
N PRO A 48 14.43 11.86 -16.81
CA PRO A 48 15.29 11.59 -15.67
C PRO A 48 14.52 10.86 -14.57
N PHE A 49 15.15 9.85 -13.98
CA PHE A 49 14.60 9.10 -12.84
C PHE A 49 14.51 9.97 -11.59
N SER A 50 13.55 9.64 -10.71
CA SER A 50 13.55 10.10 -9.31
C SER A 50 14.17 9.05 -8.41
N SER A 51 15.12 9.45 -7.56
CA SER A 51 15.75 8.60 -6.54
C SER A 51 15.22 8.93 -5.15
N LYS A 52 15.66 8.18 -4.14
CA LYS A 52 15.26 8.45 -2.75
C LYS A 52 15.85 9.77 -2.23
N GLU A 53 17.04 10.13 -2.70
CA GLU A 53 17.75 11.37 -2.37
C GLU A 53 17.00 12.60 -2.85
N ASP A 54 16.44 12.55 -4.06
CA ASP A 54 15.57 13.59 -4.61
C ASP A 54 14.40 13.89 -3.67
N LEU A 55 13.70 12.82 -3.23
CA LEU A 55 12.53 12.96 -2.36
C LEU A 55 12.90 13.49 -0.96
N ARG A 56 14.12 13.22 -0.49
CA ARG A 56 14.64 13.77 0.78
C ARG A 56 14.98 15.25 0.65
N ALA A 57 15.52 15.67 -0.49
CA ALA A 57 15.82 17.08 -0.75
C ALA A 57 14.55 17.94 -0.80
N ALA A 58 13.42 17.35 -1.17
CA ALA A 58 12.10 17.99 -1.19
C ALA A 58 11.37 17.98 0.17
N TYR A 59 12.03 17.69 1.28
CA TYR A 59 11.42 17.72 2.61
C TYR A 59 11.04 19.16 3.05
N PRO A 60 9.93 19.36 3.81
CA PRO A 60 8.93 18.36 4.19
C PRO A 60 7.83 18.16 3.15
N LEU A 61 7.46 19.18 2.38
CA LEU A 61 6.32 19.15 1.46
C LEU A 61 6.65 19.64 0.05
N GLY A 62 7.93 19.75 -0.31
CA GLY A 62 8.38 20.20 -1.64
C GLY A 62 7.98 19.29 -2.81
N LEU A 63 7.48 18.07 -2.52
CA LEU A 63 6.87 17.17 -3.50
C LEU A 63 5.39 17.49 -3.77
N ALA A 64 4.75 18.35 -2.98
CA ALA A 64 3.34 18.68 -3.16
C ALA A 64 3.11 19.41 -4.50
N ALA A 65 2.14 18.93 -5.26
CA ALA A 65 1.67 19.57 -6.50
C ALA A 65 0.32 20.28 -6.34
N VAL A 66 0.01 20.68 -5.10
CA VAL A 66 -1.19 21.43 -4.70
C VAL A 66 -0.84 22.35 -3.51
N PRO A 67 -1.61 23.41 -3.28
CA PRO A 67 -1.54 24.18 -2.04
C PRO A 67 -1.80 23.31 -0.79
N GLU A 68 -1.20 23.67 0.34
CA GLU A 68 -1.24 22.88 1.58
C GLU A 68 -2.66 22.66 2.11
N GLU A 69 -3.57 23.62 1.92
CA GLU A 69 -4.96 23.51 2.34
C GLU A 69 -5.75 22.40 1.60
N LYS A 70 -5.21 21.86 0.51
CA LYS A 70 -5.78 20.71 -0.20
C LYS A 70 -5.24 19.36 0.28
N ILE A 71 -4.21 19.36 1.12
CA ILE A 71 -3.59 18.14 1.66
C ILE A 71 -4.39 17.71 2.89
N VAL A 72 -4.98 16.52 2.83
CA VAL A 72 -5.80 15.97 3.93
C VAL A 72 -5.07 14.89 4.73
N ARG A 73 -3.96 14.37 4.19
CA ARG A 73 -3.17 13.31 4.83
C ARG A 73 -1.72 13.37 4.40
N ILE A 74 -0.84 12.95 5.30
CA ILE A 74 0.55 12.63 5.00
C ILE A 74 0.85 11.19 5.42
N HIS A 75 1.79 10.57 4.73
CA HIS A 75 2.47 9.37 5.18
C HIS A 75 3.98 9.52 5.04
N SER A 76 4.72 8.69 5.76
CA SER A 76 6.17 8.76 5.77
C SER A 76 6.78 7.37 5.67
N SER A 77 7.78 7.24 4.80
CA SER A 77 8.59 6.01 4.75
C SER A 77 9.49 5.95 5.98
N SER A 78 9.74 4.77 6.54
CA SER A 78 10.70 4.58 7.64
C SER A 78 12.08 5.10 7.24
N GLY A 79 12.48 6.23 7.81
CA GLY A 79 13.77 6.88 7.56
C GLY A 79 14.89 6.17 8.31
N THR A 80 15.24 4.94 7.91
CA THR A 80 16.32 4.17 8.56
C THR A 80 17.71 4.77 8.33
N THR A 81 17.86 5.71 7.37
CA THR A 81 19.14 6.27 6.94
C THR A 81 19.17 7.80 6.85
N GLY A 82 18.28 8.53 7.54
CA GLY A 82 18.31 10.01 7.60
C GLY A 82 16.94 10.68 7.55
N THR A 83 16.86 11.85 6.91
CA THR A 83 15.62 12.63 6.76
C THR A 83 14.51 11.76 6.14
N PRO A 84 13.31 11.72 6.76
CA PRO A 84 12.19 10.95 6.23
C PRO A 84 11.69 11.57 4.92
N VAL A 85 11.05 10.74 4.09
CA VAL A 85 10.29 11.23 2.93
C VAL A 85 8.82 11.32 3.35
N ILE A 86 8.24 12.50 3.20
CA ILE A 86 6.82 12.74 3.45
C ILE A 86 6.10 12.78 2.10
N ILE A 87 5.02 12.00 2.00
CA ILE A 87 4.14 11.98 0.82
C ILE A 87 2.80 12.59 1.23
N PRO A 88 2.41 13.75 0.65
CA PRO A 88 1.11 14.36 0.88
C PRO A 88 0.03 13.78 -0.04
N TYR A 89 -1.20 13.71 0.47
CA TYR A 89 -2.37 13.20 -0.23
C TYR A 89 -3.51 14.22 -0.15
N THR A 90 -4.15 14.49 -1.29
CA THR A 90 -5.44 15.17 -1.35
C THR A 90 -6.59 14.23 -1.00
N GLN A 91 -7.79 14.77 -0.79
CA GLN A 91 -8.98 13.93 -0.58
C GLN A 91 -9.20 12.95 -1.74
N LYS A 92 -9.01 13.41 -2.98
CA LYS A 92 -9.12 12.56 -4.16
C LYS A 92 -8.11 11.41 -4.13
N ASP A 93 -6.87 11.69 -3.73
CA ASP A 93 -5.84 10.65 -3.66
C ASP A 93 -6.21 9.58 -2.61
N VAL A 94 -6.76 9.99 -1.46
CA VAL A 94 -7.28 9.07 -0.45
C VAL A 94 -8.42 8.19 -1.00
N ASP A 95 -9.35 8.77 -1.76
CA ASP A 95 -10.47 8.05 -2.36
C ASP A 95 -10.02 7.08 -3.46
N ASP A 96 -9.05 7.49 -4.27
CA ASP A 96 -8.41 6.66 -5.28
C ASP A 96 -7.68 5.48 -4.61
N TRP A 97 -6.95 5.74 -3.51
CA TRP A 97 -6.23 4.71 -2.76
C TRP A 97 -7.17 3.65 -2.18
N ALA A 98 -8.30 4.07 -1.59
CA ALA A 98 -9.34 3.15 -1.13
C ALA A 98 -9.89 2.29 -2.28
N THR A 99 -10.03 2.88 -3.47
CA THR A 99 -10.47 2.17 -4.69
C THR A 99 -9.43 1.16 -5.18
N MET A 100 -8.14 1.47 -5.09
CA MET A 100 -7.05 0.54 -5.44
C MET A 100 -7.08 -0.68 -4.52
N PHE A 101 -7.15 -0.48 -3.20
CA PHE A 101 -7.24 -1.60 -2.25
C PHE A 101 -8.52 -2.42 -2.43
N ALA A 102 -9.68 -1.78 -2.63
CA ALA A 102 -10.93 -2.49 -2.90
C ALA A 102 -10.84 -3.36 -4.18
N ARG A 103 -10.09 -2.91 -5.19
CA ARG A 103 -9.79 -3.72 -6.39
C ARG A 103 -8.90 -4.92 -6.05
N CYS A 104 -7.84 -4.74 -5.26
CA CYS A 104 -7.01 -5.85 -4.78
C CYS A 104 -7.85 -6.89 -4.02
N TYR A 105 -8.76 -6.44 -3.17
CA TYR A 105 -9.68 -7.30 -2.43
C TYR A 105 -10.66 -8.04 -3.35
N THR A 106 -11.15 -7.37 -4.39
CA THR A 106 -12.01 -8.00 -5.41
C THR A 106 -11.24 -9.08 -6.16
N THR A 107 -9.98 -8.81 -6.54
CA THR A 107 -9.08 -9.80 -7.17
C THR A 107 -8.83 -11.01 -6.25
N ALA A 108 -8.73 -10.78 -4.94
CA ALA A 108 -8.65 -11.84 -3.94
C ALA A 108 -10.01 -12.53 -3.67
N GLY A 109 -11.09 -12.18 -4.37
CA GLY A 109 -12.42 -12.76 -4.16
C GLY A 109 -13.06 -12.39 -2.82
N MET A 110 -12.71 -11.25 -2.24
CA MET A 110 -13.38 -10.71 -1.06
C MET A 110 -14.72 -10.07 -1.42
N THR A 111 -15.62 -10.05 -0.45
CA THR A 111 -16.94 -9.40 -0.53
C THR A 111 -17.23 -8.62 0.76
N ASN A 112 -18.33 -7.87 0.79
CA ASN A 112 -18.84 -7.23 2.00
C ASN A 112 -19.17 -8.21 3.15
N ARG A 113 -19.20 -9.52 2.90
CA ARG A 113 -19.41 -10.55 3.93
C ARG A 113 -18.10 -10.97 4.62
N ASP A 114 -16.95 -10.56 4.09
CA ASP A 114 -15.65 -10.88 4.66
C ASP A 114 -15.32 -9.97 5.85
N ARG A 115 -14.47 -10.52 6.72
CA ARG A 115 -13.98 -9.88 7.95
C ARG A 115 -12.46 -9.93 7.91
N ILE A 116 -11.83 -8.80 7.66
CA ILE A 116 -10.38 -8.72 7.49
C ILE A 116 -9.72 -8.30 8.80
N GLN A 117 -8.83 -9.16 9.30
CA GLN A 117 -7.97 -8.85 10.43
C GLN A 117 -6.70 -8.15 9.93
N ILE A 118 -6.56 -6.89 10.32
CA ILE A 118 -5.51 -6.01 9.83
C ILE A 118 -4.44 -5.90 10.91
N THR A 119 -3.32 -6.56 10.70
CA THR A 119 -2.17 -6.54 11.62
C THR A 119 -1.11 -5.48 11.32
N PRO A 120 -1.02 -4.86 10.12
CA PRO A 120 -0.11 -3.75 9.89
C PRO A 120 -0.37 -2.54 10.81
N GLY A 121 0.70 -1.79 11.09
CA GLY A 121 0.71 -0.59 11.92
C GLY A 121 -0.20 0.53 11.41
N TYR A 122 -0.90 1.15 12.36
CA TYR A 122 -1.64 2.39 12.15
C TYR A 122 -0.78 3.57 12.62
N GLY A 123 -0.66 4.59 11.78
CA GLY A 123 0.18 5.76 12.03
C GLY A 123 0.74 6.31 10.71
N LEU A 124 2.00 6.73 10.73
CA LEU A 124 2.68 7.24 9.53
C LEU A 124 2.93 6.18 8.47
N TRP A 125 2.90 4.89 8.86
CA TRP A 125 2.99 3.79 7.90
C TRP A 125 1.68 3.61 7.14
N THR A 126 1.78 3.39 5.83
CA THR A 126 0.65 3.39 4.91
C THR A 126 -0.23 2.14 5.02
N ALA A 127 0.34 1.01 5.44
CA ALA A 127 -0.32 -0.28 5.36
C ALA A 127 -1.60 -0.37 6.20
N GLY A 128 -1.57 -0.07 7.50
CA GLY A 128 -2.74 -0.26 8.38
C GLY A 128 -3.98 0.48 7.85
N ILE A 129 -3.83 1.78 7.59
CA ILE A 129 -4.93 2.60 7.08
C ILE A 129 -5.32 2.24 5.63
N GLY A 130 -4.36 1.88 4.77
CA GLY A 130 -4.65 1.45 3.40
C GLY A 130 -5.54 0.20 3.37
N PHE A 131 -5.20 -0.82 4.17
CA PHE A 131 -6.01 -2.01 4.32
C PHE A 131 -7.42 -1.68 4.84
N GLN A 132 -7.51 -0.83 5.86
CA GLN A 132 -8.80 -0.43 6.43
C GLN A 132 -9.68 0.29 5.40
N LEU A 133 -9.14 1.29 4.70
CA LEU A 133 -9.88 2.08 3.71
C LEU A 133 -10.46 1.20 2.59
N GLY A 134 -9.69 0.23 2.10
CA GLY A 134 -10.18 -0.73 1.11
C GLY A 134 -11.35 -1.57 1.60
N ALA A 135 -11.28 -2.01 2.86
CA ALA A 135 -12.28 -2.89 3.45
C ALA A 135 -13.59 -2.12 3.65
N GLU A 136 -13.49 -0.91 4.20
CA GLU A 136 -14.62 0.01 4.38
C GLU A 136 -15.24 0.39 3.04
N LYS A 137 -14.42 0.68 2.02
CA LYS A 137 -14.89 0.99 0.66
C LYS A 137 -15.65 -0.17 0.02
N MET A 138 -15.23 -1.42 0.30
CA MET A 138 -15.92 -2.63 -0.13
C MET A 138 -17.19 -2.94 0.69
N GLY A 139 -17.35 -2.32 1.86
CA GLY A 139 -18.39 -2.66 2.84
C GLY A 139 -18.09 -3.93 3.63
N ALA A 140 -16.83 -4.39 3.64
CA ALA A 140 -16.37 -5.50 4.47
C ALA A 140 -16.06 -5.02 5.89
N MET A 141 -16.06 -5.93 6.86
CA MET A 141 -15.70 -5.61 8.24
C MET A 141 -14.18 -5.51 8.38
N ALA A 142 -13.67 -4.33 8.66
CA ALA A 142 -12.29 -4.14 9.11
C ALA A 142 -12.16 -4.46 10.60
N ILE A 143 -11.18 -5.27 10.97
CA ILE A 143 -10.78 -5.52 12.36
C ILE A 143 -9.39 -4.89 12.53
N PRO A 144 -9.32 -3.60 12.93
CA PRO A 144 -8.10 -2.80 12.92
C PRO A 144 -7.24 -3.08 14.15
N MET A 145 -6.60 -4.26 14.18
CA MET A 145 -5.83 -4.71 15.34
C MET A 145 -4.51 -3.96 15.51
N GLY A 146 -3.87 -3.59 14.39
CA GLY A 146 -2.48 -3.14 14.42
C GLY A 146 -1.53 -4.29 14.77
N PRO A 147 -0.25 -3.99 15.04
CA PRO A 147 0.79 -5.00 15.21
C PRO A 147 0.90 -5.45 16.67
N GLY A 148 1.44 -6.64 16.86
CA GLY A 148 1.74 -7.18 18.19
C GLY A 148 0.50 -7.69 18.95
N ASN A 149 0.71 -7.94 20.25
CA ASN A 149 -0.23 -8.61 21.15
C ASN A 149 -0.86 -9.87 20.52
N THR A 150 -0.01 -10.86 20.24
CA THR A 150 -0.39 -12.09 19.54
C THR A 150 -1.54 -12.84 20.24
N ASP A 151 -1.61 -12.80 21.57
CA ASP A 151 -2.73 -13.40 22.32
C ASP A 151 -4.05 -12.72 21.97
N LYS A 152 -4.09 -11.39 21.97
CA LYS A 152 -5.28 -10.63 21.60
C LYS A 152 -5.62 -10.78 20.11
N GLN A 153 -4.63 -10.93 19.24
CA GLN A 153 -4.86 -11.22 17.82
C GLN A 153 -5.59 -12.54 17.63
N ILE A 154 -5.10 -13.60 18.26
CA ILE A 154 -5.70 -14.93 18.18
C ILE A 154 -7.11 -14.92 18.80
N GLN A 155 -7.27 -14.27 19.96
CA GLN A 155 -8.58 -14.12 20.61
C GLN A 155 -9.59 -13.45 19.68
N MET A 156 -9.25 -12.29 19.11
CA MET A 156 -10.12 -11.56 18.19
C MET A 156 -10.37 -12.33 16.89
N MET A 157 -9.38 -13.06 16.39
CA MET A 157 -9.53 -13.90 15.19
C MET A 157 -10.62 -14.96 15.37
N ILE A 158 -10.67 -15.56 16.56
CA ILE A 158 -11.65 -16.58 16.94
C ILE A 158 -13.02 -15.93 17.19
N ASP A 159 -13.08 -14.90 18.04
CA ASP A 159 -14.34 -14.31 18.49
C ASP A 159 -15.08 -13.61 17.36
N LEU A 160 -14.36 -12.87 16.52
CA LEU A 160 -14.91 -12.14 15.38
C LEU A 160 -14.99 -13.00 14.12
N LYS A 161 -14.45 -14.23 14.16
CA LYS A 161 -14.42 -15.19 13.06
C LYS A 161 -13.84 -14.57 11.79
N SER A 162 -12.66 -13.97 11.90
CA SER A 162 -11.95 -13.35 10.78
C SER A 162 -11.87 -14.33 9.59
N THR A 163 -12.21 -13.86 8.38
CA THR A 163 -12.17 -14.66 7.15
C THR A 163 -10.95 -14.33 6.29
N VAL A 164 -10.36 -13.16 6.49
CA VAL A 164 -9.18 -12.69 5.75
C VAL A 164 -8.12 -12.19 6.73
N LEU A 165 -6.86 -12.53 6.48
CA LEU A 165 -5.71 -11.98 7.20
C LEU A 165 -5.00 -10.96 6.30
N GLY A 166 -4.93 -9.71 6.73
CA GLY A 166 -4.05 -8.68 6.15
C GLY A 166 -2.82 -8.51 7.03
N ALA A 167 -1.64 -8.88 6.55
CA ALA A 167 -0.43 -8.95 7.39
C ALA A 167 0.90 -8.75 6.64
N THR A 168 1.96 -8.48 7.39
CA THR A 168 3.32 -8.70 6.88
C THR A 168 3.64 -10.19 6.85
N SER A 169 4.57 -10.59 5.98
CA SER A 169 4.93 -12.01 5.83
C SER A 169 5.48 -12.62 7.12
N SER A 170 6.36 -11.90 7.82
CA SER A 170 6.94 -12.30 9.10
C SER A 170 5.88 -12.49 10.19
N TYR A 171 4.91 -11.58 10.28
CA TYR A 171 3.87 -11.66 11.32
C TYR A 171 2.82 -12.73 11.01
N ALA A 172 2.48 -12.94 9.73
CA ALA A 172 1.61 -14.03 9.33
C ALA A 172 2.22 -15.40 9.66
N LEU A 173 3.54 -15.56 9.49
CA LEU A 173 4.26 -16.76 9.90
C LEU A 173 4.20 -16.96 11.41
N LEU A 174 4.49 -15.91 12.19
CA LEU A 174 4.42 -15.98 13.66
C LEU A 174 3.02 -16.38 14.15
N LEU A 175 1.96 -15.81 13.56
CA LEU A 175 0.58 -16.18 13.89
C LEU A 175 0.29 -17.65 13.57
N ALA A 176 0.76 -18.14 12.42
CA ALA A 176 0.61 -19.54 12.05
C ALA A 176 1.27 -20.47 13.07
N GLU A 177 2.52 -20.19 13.43
CA GLU A 177 3.29 -20.99 14.40
C GLU A 177 2.64 -20.99 15.78
N GLU A 178 2.17 -19.84 16.27
CA GLU A 178 1.51 -19.75 17.57
C GLU A 178 0.14 -20.45 17.59
N ILE A 179 -0.62 -20.40 16.50
CA ILE A 179 -1.90 -21.09 16.39
C ILE A 179 -1.71 -22.61 16.34
N GLU A 180 -0.71 -23.09 15.59
CA GLU A 180 -0.37 -24.51 15.52
C GLU A 180 0.12 -25.03 16.88
N LYS A 181 1.07 -24.32 17.51
CA LYS A 181 1.61 -24.65 18.83
C LYS A 181 0.53 -24.77 19.91
N ARG A 182 -0.52 -23.96 19.82
CA ARG A 182 -1.64 -23.95 20.78
C ARG A 182 -2.76 -24.93 20.40
N GLY A 183 -2.66 -25.63 19.27
CA GLY A 183 -3.70 -26.52 18.77
C GLY A 183 -5.02 -25.80 18.47
N LEU A 184 -4.97 -24.52 18.06
CA LEU A 184 -6.16 -23.67 17.90
C LEU A 184 -6.71 -23.67 16.47
N ARG A 185 -6.12 -24.45 15.54
CA ARG A 185 -6.48 -24.38 14.12
C ARG A 185 -7.98 -24.56 13.88
N ASP A 186 -8.63 -25.50 14.57
CA ASP A 186 -10.06 -25.76 14.38
C ASP A 186 -10.98 -24.60 14.78
N ARG A 187 -10.45 -23.61 15.50
CA ARG A 187 -11.16 -22.39 15.91
C ARG A 187 -10.97 -21.23 14.93
N ILE A 188 -10.10 -21.37 13.94
CA ILE A 188 -9.75 -20.30 12.99
C ILE A 188 -10.61 -20.39 11.72
N CYS A 189 -11.28 -19.29 11.38
CA CYS A 189 -12.19 -19.19 10.23
C CYS A 189 -11.56 -18.57 8.97
N LEU A 190 -10.24 -18.33 8.96
CA LEU A 190 -9.54 -17.75 7.83
C LEU A 190 -9.73 -18.59 6.57
N LYS A 191 -9.92 -17.89 5.45
CA LYS A 191 -10.02 -18.45 4.09
C LYS A 191 -8.96 -17.88 3.16
N LYS A 192 -8.50 -16.66 3.44
CA LYS A 192 -7.59 -15.90 2.58
C LYS A 192 -6.53 -15.17 3.40
N GLY A 193 -5.33 -15.03 2.84
CA GLY A 193 -4.27 -14.17 3.35
C GLY A 193 -3.83 -13.19 2.27
N ILE A 194 -3.90 -11.90 2.58
CA ILE A 194 -3.40 -10.80 1.75
C ILE A 194 -2.14 -10.29 2.46
N ILE A 195 -0.99 -10.74 1.98
CA ILE A 195 0.27 -10.67 2.72
C ILE A 195 1.33 -10.00 1.87
N GLY A 196 2.12 -9.12 2.47
CA GLY A 196 3.20 -8.44 1.75
C GLY A 196 4.12 -7.63 2.65
N SER A 197 4.52 -6.45 2.18
CA SER A 197 5.48 -5.52 2.81
C SER A 197 6.93 -6.04 2.95
N GLU A 198 7.17 -7.33 2.70
CA GLU A 198 8.47 -7.97 2.84
C GLU A 198 8.64 -9.06 1.76
N ARG A 199 9.89 -9.40 1.45
CA ARG A 199 10.18 -10.55 0.61
C ARG A 199 9.96 -11.84 1.40
N TRP A 200 9.24 -12.78 0.79
CA TRP A 200 8.91 -14.06 1.42
C TRP A 200 8.95 -15.18 0.38
N GLY A 201 9.82 -16.17 0.66
CA GLY A 201 10.08 -17.29 -0.24
C GLY A 201 9.05 -18.41 -0.11
N ASP A 202 9.15 -19.39 -1.00
CA ASP A 202 8.16 -20.47 -1.13
C ASP A 202 7.98 -21.28 0.16
N LYS A 203 9.06 -21.53 0.90
CA LYS A 203 8.98 -22.26 2.18
C LYS A 203 8.06 -21.56 3.19
N MET A 204 8.18 -20.23 3.31
CA MET A 204 7.33 -19.44 4.21
C MET A 204 5.87 -19.44 3.73
N ARG A 205 5.65 -19.27 2.42
CA ARG A 205 4.31 -19.32 1.82
C ARG A 205 3.62 -20.66 2.06
N GLN A 206 4.32 -21.77 1.84
CA GLN A 206 3.80 -23.11 2.07
C GLN A 206 3.51 -23.36 3.54
N ARG A 207 4.36 -22.89 4.46
CA ARG A 207 4.13 -23.02 5.90
C ARG A 207 2.84 -22.32 6.32
N ILE A 208 2.67 -21.04 5.95
CA ILE A 208 1.46 -20.25 6.24
C ILE A 208 0.23 -20.91 5.61
N LYS A 209 0.33 -21.29 4.33
CA LYS A 209 -0.76 -21.94 3.59
C LYS A 209 -1.19 -23.26 4.24
N ASN A 210 -0.26 -24.10 4.66
CA ASN A 210 -0.57 -25.42 5.21
C ASN A 210 -1.18 -25.33 6.61
N VAL A 211 -0.64 -24.46 7.47
CA VAL A 211 -1.21 -24.27 8.82
C VAL A 211 -2.62 -23.71 8.72
N PHE A 212 -2.81 -22.63 7.96
CA PHE A 212 -4.12 -21.99 7.87
C PHE A 212 -5.07 -22.66 6.88
N ASN A 213 -4.59 -23.49 5.94
CA ASN A 213 -5.38 -24.04 4.83
C ASN A 213 -6.18 -22.95 4.08
N ILE A 214 -5.46 -21.93 3.58
CA ILE A 214 -6.04 -20.74 2.94
C ILE A 214 -5.42 -20.44 1.57
N GLU A 215 -6.10 -19.61 0.79
CA GLU A 215 -5.52 -18.97 -0.39
C GLU A 215 -4.63 -17.79 0.01
N LEU A 216 -3.50 -17.61 -0.66
CA LEU A 216 -2.55 -16.53 -0.38
C LEU A 216 -2.42 -15.62 -1.61
N PHE A 217 -2.50 -14.32 -1.36
CA PHE A 217 -2.33 -13.26 -2.34
C PHE A 217 -1.20 -12.34 -1.88
N ASP A 218 -0.32 -11.99 -2.81
CA ASP A 218 0.75 -11.04 -2.55
C ASP A 218 0.25 -9.61 -2.78
N ILE A 219 0.63 -8.70 -1.89
CA ILE A 219 0.26 -7.29 -1.96
C ILE A 219 1.53 -6.43 -1.90
N TYR A 220 1.77 -5.65 -2.95
CA TYR A 220 3.00 -4.90 -3.16
C TYR A 220 2.72 -3.40 -3.20
N GLY A 221 3.61 -2.67 -2.53
CA GLY A 221 3.75 -1.25 -2.77
C GLY A 221 4.73 -0.58 -1.83
N LEU A 222 4.79 0.74 -1.97
CA LEU A 222 5.75 1.62 -1.31
C LEU A 222 5.09 2.97 -1.07
N THR A 223 5.55 3.69 -0.04
CA THR A 223 4.91 4.94 0.40
C THR A 223 4.90 6.02 -0.68
N GLU A 224 5.94 6.06 -1.52
CA GLU A 224 6.13 6.98 -2.63
C GLU A 224 5.07 6.82 -3.73
N VAL A 225 4.41 5.66 -3.79
CA VAL A 225 3.38 5.31 -4.77
C VAL A 225 2.15 4.77 -4.02
N TYR A 226 1.66 5.57 -3.06
CA TYR A 226 0.56 5.25 -2.12
C TYR A 226 0.94 4.33 -0.95
N GLY A 227 1.07 3.04 -1.20
CA GLY A 227 1.18 2.03 -0.15
C GLY A 227 1.09 0.62 -0.72
N PRO A 228 1.13 -0.42 0.13
CA PRO A 228 1.06 -1.79 -0.32
C PRO A 228 -0.21 -2.10 -1.11
#